data_AF-A0A2G4KGU5-F1
#
_entry.id   AF-A0A2G4KGU5-F1
#
_cell.length_a   1.000
_cell.length_b   1.000
_cell.length_c   1.000
_cell.angle_alpha   90.00
_cell.angle_beta   90.00
_cell.angle_gamma   90.00
#
_symmetry.space_group_name_H-M   'P 1'
#
loop_
_entity.id
_entity.type
_entity.pdbx_description
1 polymer ?
#
loop_
_entity_poly.entity_id
_entity_poly.type
_entity_poly.pdbx_seq_one_letter_code
_entity_poly.pdbx_strand_id
1 'polypeptide(L)'
;MSFIAFAMNGLLAVLLIVALGFGWRLERRLKALRDSHEGFAKAVKDLDQAAARAEQGLADLRAATDEAAETLAIRIERAQALAAQLDERVSRPAPTRPEREAPKPPAVRGRVDEVPPSAGRRLKAEDFERLLERESRLPPGVRPTPSAPAASRETPRSRARVDDDLFDGPGEPPRPGPQSRARR
;
A
#
# COMPACT_ATOMS: atom_id res chain seq x y z
N MET A 1 -2.99 74.31 -40.18
CA MET A 1 -3.11 73.57 -38.90
C MET A 1 -1.74 73.50 -38.25
N SER A 2 -1.59 74.01 -37.02
CA SER A 2 -0.27 74.21 -36.41
C SER A 2 0.36 72.88 -35.95
N PHE A 3 1.61 72.63 -36.36
CA PHE A 3 2.41 71.47 -35.95
C PHE A 3 2.48 71.29 -34.42
N ILE A 4 2.49 72.41 -33.68
CA ILE A 4 2.51 72.43 -32.22
C ILE A 4 1.28 71.74 -31.61
N ALA A 5 0.10 71.89 -32.22
CA ALA A 5 -1.13 71.27 -31.73
C ALA A 5 -1.08 69.74 -31.83
N PHE A 6 -0.53 69.22 -32.93
CA PHE A 6 -0.31 67.79 -33.11
C PHE A 6 0.72 67.25 -32.11
N ALA A 7 1.80 67.98 -31.86
CA ALA A 7 2.81 67.59 -30.88
C ALA A 7 2.26 67.54 -29.44
N MET A 8 1.49 68.55 -29.03
CA MET A 8 0.86 68.60 -27.71
C MET A 8 -0.19 67.49 -27.52
N ASN A 9 -1.05 67.28 -28.52
CA ASN A 9 -2.04 66.21 -28.47
C ASN A 9 -1.37 64.82 -28.47
N GLY A 10 -0.28 64.65 -29.22
CA GLY A 10 0.52 63.42 -29.20
C GLY A 10 1.12 63.15 -27.81
N LEU A 11 1.71 64.17 -27.19
CA LEU A 11 2.26 64.06 -25.83
C LEU A 11 1.17 63.66 -24.82
N LEU A 12 0.02 64.34 -24.85
CA LEU A 12 -1.12 64.02 -23.97
C LEU A 12 -1.62 62.58 -24.18
N ALA A 13 -1.73 62.14 -25.44
CA ALA A 13 -2.14 60.77 -25.76
C ALA A 13 -1.15 59.74 -25.19
N VAL A 14 0.16 59.99 -25.29
CA VAL A 14 1.19 59.11 -24.73
C VAL A 14 1.09 59.05 -23.19
N LEU A 15 0.96 60.20 -22.52
CA LEU A 15 0.81 60.24 -21.06
C LEU A 15 -0.44 59.48 -20.61
N LEU A 16 -1.54 59.59 -21.35
CA LEU A 16 -2.78 58.86 -21.08
C LEU A 16 -2.57 57.34 -21.20
N ILE A 17 -1.89 56.89 -22.26
CA ILE A 17 -1.60 55.46 -22.46
C ILE A 17 -0.73 54.92 -21.32
N VAL A 18 0.29 55.67 -20.90
CA VAL A 18 1.15 55.29 -19.77
C VAL A 18 0.35 55.18 -18.47
N ALA A 19 -0.49 56.16 -18.18
CA ALA A 19 -1.36 56.15 -16.99
C ALA A 19 -2.32 54.94 -17.01
N LEU A 20 -2.95 54.66 -18.15
CA LEU A 20 -3.84 53.51 -18.32
C LEU A 20 -3.10 52.18 -18.14
N GLY A 21 -1.90 52.06 -18.72
CA GLY A 21 -1.05 50.88 -18.57
C GLY A 21 -0.64 50.63 -17.11
N PHE A 22 -0.32 51.69 -16.37
CA PHE A 22 -0.02 51.61 -14.94
C PHE A 22 -1.24 51.19 -14.11
N GLY A 23 -2.41 51.75 -14.39
CA GLY A 23 -3.67 51.34 -13.75
C GLY A 23 -3.94 49.85 -13.94
N TRP A 24 -3.80 49.36 -15.18
CA TRP A 24 -4.04 47.95 -15.50
C TRP A 24 -3.02 46.99 -14.87
N ARG A 25 -1.75 47.40 -14.81
CA ARG A 25 -0.68 46.60 -14.16
C ARG A 25 -0.91 46.48 -12.66
N LEU A 26 -1.38 47.55 -12.01
CA LEU A 26 -1.59 47.56 -10.56
C LEU A 26 -2.78 46.68 -10.18
N GLU A 27 -3.87 46.76 -10.92
CA GLU A 27 -5.06 45.92 -10.72
C GLU A 27 -4.75 44.43 -10.91
N ARG A 28 -3.96 44.08 -11.94
CA ARG A 28 -3.48 42.70 -12.14
C ARG A 28 -2.62 42.21 -10.97
N ARG A 29 -1.74 43.04 -10.42
CA ARG A 29 -0.87 42.65 -9.30
C ARG A 29 -1.68 42.43 -8.02
N LEU A 30 -2.60 43.33 -7.70
CA LEU A 30 -3.51 43.19 -6.56
C LEU A 30 -4.38 41.93 -6.66
N LYS A 31 -4.89 41.64 -7.86
CA LYS A 31 -5.70 40.45 -8.11
C LYS A 31 -4.88 39.16 -7.96
N ALA A 32 -3.66 39.12 -8.50
CA ALA A 32 -2.78 37.96 -8.37
C ALA A 32 -2.40 37.65 -6.92
N LEU A 33 -2.11 38.67 -6.09
CA LEU A 33 -1.85 38.44 -4.67
C LEU A 33 -3.09 37.88 -3.96
N ARG A 34 -4.28 38.43 -4.25
CA ARG A 34 -5.52 38.01 -3.60
C ARG A 34 -5.94 36.60 -4.00
N ASP A 35 -5.85 36.26 -5.29
CA ASP A 35 -6.04 34.90 -5.79
C ASP A 35 -5.02 33.92 -5.16
N SER A 36 -3.76 34.35 -4.92
CA SER A 36 -2.78 33.49 -4.24
C SER A 36 -3.11 33.24 -2.77
N HIS A 37 -3.68 34.21 -2.05
CA HIS A 37 -4.14 34.03 -0.67
C HIS A 37 -5.36 33.12 -0.58
N GLU A 38 -6.33 33.29 -1.49
CA GLU A 38 -7.50 32.39 -1.57
C GLU A 38 -7.09 30.97 -1.95
N GLY A 39 -6.16 30.83 -2.89
CA GLY A 39 -5.56 29.54 -3.26
C GLY A 39 -4.83 28.87 -2.09
N PHE A 40 -4.05 29.64 -1.33
CA PHE A 40 -3.35 29.14 -0.14
C PHE A 40 -4.32 28.74 0.97
N ALA A 41 -5.34 29.55 1.26
CA ALA A 41 -6.37 29.22 2.24
C ALA A 41 -7.12 27.93 1.87
N LYS A 42 -7.35 27.70 0.57
CA LYS A 42 -7.94 26.44 0.08
C LYS A 42 -6.97 25.27 0.23
N ALA A 43 -5.69 25.44 -0.12
CA ALA A 43 -4.67 24.41 0.00
C ALA A 43 -4.43 23.99 1.45
N VAL A 44 -4.39 24.94 2.39
CA VAL A 44 -4.26 24.66 3.82
C VAL A 44 -5.46 23.86 4.34
N LYS A 45 -6.68 24.22 3.96
CA LYS A 45 -7.88 23.45 4.34
C LYS A 45 -7.84 22.01 3.82
N ASP A 46 -7.38 21.82 2.58
CA ASP A 46 -7.24 20.48 1.99
C ASP A 46 -6.16 19.68 2.73
N LEU A 47 -5.04 20.32 3.09
CA LEU A 47 -3.98 19.72 3.88
C LEU A 47 -4.46 19.33 5.29
N ASP A 48 -5.16 20.21 6.00
CA ASP A 48 -5.71 19.93 7.33
C ASP A 48 -6.70 18.76 7.27
N GLN A 49 -7.53 18.70 6.23
CA GLN A 49 -8.46 17.59 6.01
C GLN A 49 -7.71 16.27 5.76
N ALA A 50 -6.65 16.30 4.95
CA ALA A 50 -5.81 15.13 4.70
C ALA A 50 -5.07 14.69 5.96
N ALA A 51 -4.56 15.63 6.76
CA ALA A 51 -3.88 15.37 8.02
C ALA A 51 -4.83 14.74 9.05
N ALA A 52 -6.04 15.31 9.22
CA ALA A 52 -7.06 14.74 10.10
C ALA A 52 -7.42 13.30 9.71
N ARG A 53 -7.51 13.01 8.41
CA ARG A 53 -7.73 11.65 7.91
C ARG A 53 -6.55 10.72 8.22
N ALA A 54 -5.32 11.21 8.11
CA ALA A 54 -4.12 10.43 8.44
C ALA A 54 -4.03 10.14 9.94
N GLU A 55 -4.36 11.10 10.79
CA GLU A 55 -4.43 10.94 12.25
C GLU A 55 -5.48 9.90 12.66
N GLN A 56 -6.66 9.95 12.04
CA GLN A 56 -7.71 8.94 12.23
C GLN A 56 -7.23 7.54 11.83
N GLY A 57 -6.61 7.41 10.65
CA GLY A 57 -6.06 6.13 10.22
C GLY A 57 -4.96 5.59 11.15
N LEU A 58 -4.12 6.46 11.71
CA LEU A 58 -3.12 6.07 12.70
C LEU A 58 -3.77 5.61 14.02
N ALA A 59 -4.83 6.28 14.47
CA ALA A 59 -5.59 5.89 15.65
C ALA A 59 -6.25 4.51 15.44
N ASP A 60 -6.85 4.29 14.28
CA ASP A 60 -7.45 3.00 13.91
C ASP A 60 -6.39 1.89 13.87
N LEU A 61 -5.21 2.16 13.29
CA LEU A 61 -4.10 1.20 13.28
C LEU A 61 -3.64 0.86 14.69
N ARG A 62 -3.51 1.85 15.57
CA ARG A 62 -3.14 1.62 16.97
C ARG A 62 -4.17 0.76 17.69
N ALA A 63 -5.46 1.09 17.56
CA ALA A 63 -6.53 0.32 18.17
C ALA A 63 -6.54 -1.14 17.67
N ALA A 64 -6.40 -1.35 16.35
CA ALA A 64 -6.32 -2.69 15.76
C ALA A 64 -5.07 -3.46 16.22
N THR A 65 -3.93 -2.78 16.38
CA THR A 65 -2.71 -3.43 16.90
C THR A 65 -2.84 -3.80 18.36
N ASP A 66 -3.50 -2.98 19.17
CA ASP A 66 -3.72 -3.26 20.60
C ASP A 66 -4.65 -4.48 20.78
N GLU A 67 -5.75 -4.54 20.02
CA GLU A 67 -6.67 -5.69 20.01
C GLU A 67 -5.98 -6.98 19.53
N ALA A 68 -5.14 -6.87 18.49
CA ALA A 68 -4.35 -7.99 18.00
C ALA A 68 -3.32 -8.46 19.03
N ALA A 69 -2.68 -7.53 19.75
CA ALA A 69 -1.72 -7.85 20.81
C ALA A 69 -2.39 -8.58 21.98
N GLU A 70 -3.56 -8.13 22.43
CA GLU A 70 -4.34 -8.79 23.49
C GLU A 70 -4.77 -10.20 23.07
N THR A 71 -5.28 -10.35 21.84
CA THR A 71 -5.66 -11.65 21.28
C THR A 71 -4.46 -12.60 21.23
N LEU A 72 -3.28 -12.10 20.86
CA LEU A 72 -2.06 -12.89 20.79
C LEU A 72 -1.61 -13.33 22.20
N ALA A 73 -1.67 -12.44 23.19
CA ALA A 73 -1.33 -12.74 24.57
C ALA A 73 -2.20 -13.87 25.14
N ILE A 74 -3.52 -13.81 24.93
CA ILE A 74 -4.45 -14.87 25.36
C ILE A 74 -4.10 -16.22 24.71
N ARG A 75 -3.72 -16.22 23.42
CA ARG A 75 -3.33 -17.45 22.71
C ARG A 75 -2.02 -18.02 23.25
N ILE A 76 -1.05 -17.16 23.58
CA ILE A 76 0.23 -17.57 24.17
C ILE A 76 -0.01 -18.21 25.54
N GLU A 77 -0.81 -17.58 26.39
CA GLU A 77 -1.16 -18.10 27.72
C GLU A 77 -1.85 -19.46 27.63
N ARG A 78 -2.81 -19.62 26.72
CA ARG A 78 -3.46 -20.92 26.46
C ARG A 78 -2.47 -21.98 25.97
N ALA A 79 -1.55 -21.62 25.07
CA ALA A 79 -0.54 -22.54 24.57
C ALA A 79 0.42 -22.98 25.68
N GLN A 80 0.84 -22.06 26.56
CA GLN A 80 1.67 -22.36 27.72
C GLN A 80 0.93 -23.27 28.72
N ALA A 81 -0.35 -23.00 28.99
CA ALA A 81 -1.17 -23.85 29.86
C ALA A 81 -1.33 -25.28 29.29
N LEU A 82 -1.52 -25.42 27.99
CA LEU A 82 -1.57 -26.73 27.33
C LEU A 82 -0.20 -27.42 27.34
N ALA A 83 0.89 -26.70 27.11
CA ALA A 83 2.24 -27.23 27.20
C ALA A 83 2.55 -27.75 28.60
N ALA A 84 2.18 -27.00 29.65
CA ALA A 84 2.35 -27.43 31.04
C ALA A 84 1.54 -28.70 31.38
N GLN A 85 0.30 -28.81 30.88
CA GLN A 85 -0.51 -30.02 31.05
C GLN A 85 0.10 -31.24 30.36
N LEU A 86 0.71 -31.05 29.17
CA LEU A 86 1.42 -32.11 28.47
C LEU A 86 2.68 -32.53 29.24
N ASP A 87 3.43 -31.57 29.76
CA ASP A 87 4.63 -31.83 30.55
C ASP A 87 4.32 -32.59 31.85
N GLU A 88 3.23 -32.24 32.54
CA GLU A 88 2.76 -32.97 33.72
C GLU A 88 2.36 -34.42 33.39
N ARG A 89 1.67 -34.63 32.25
CA ARG A 89 1.27 -35.98 31.78
C ARG A 89 2.48 -36.85 31.41
N VAL A 90 3.52 -36.25 30.84
CA VAL A 90 4.76 -36.94 30.46
C VAL A 90 5.62 -37.22 31.70
N SER A 91 5.72 -36.24 32.61
CA SER A 91 6.51 -36.35 33.84
C SER A 91 5.86 -37.27 34.88
N ARG A 92 4.54 -37.48 34.83
CA ARG A 92 3.86 -38.46 35.69
C ARG A 92 4.23 -39.87 35.20
N PRO A 93 5.02 -40.65 35.97
CA PRO A 93 5.33 -42.02 35.62
C PRO A 93 4.00 -42.78 35.53
N ALA A 94 3.82 -43.56 34.47
CA ALA A 94 2.66 -44.43 34.34
C ALA A 94 2.51 -45.20 35.66
N PRO A 95 1.36 -45.13 36.36
CA PRO A 95 1.17 -45.99 37.52
C PRO A 95 1.35 -47.40 37.00
N THR A 96 2.31 -48.13 37.57
CA THR A 96 2.58 -49.54 37.28
C THR A 96 1.24 -50.24 37.36
N ARG A 97 0.64 -50.50 36.20
CA ARG A 97 -0.65 -51.14 36.11
C ARG A 97 -0.44 -52.52 36.73
N PRO A 98 -1.06 -52.86 37.88
CA PRO A 98 -1.01 -54.23 38.32
C PRO A 98 -1.62 -55.03 37.16
N GLU A 99 -0.86 -56.03 36.74
CA GLU A 99 -1.16 -56.98 35.68
C GLU A 99 -2.50 -57.64 35.99
N ARG A 100 -3.58 -56.96 35.61
CA ARG A 100 -4.92 -57.49 35.67
C ARG A 100 -5.11 -58.21 34.35
N GLU A 101 -4.70 -59.47 34.40
CA GLU A 101 -5.09 -60.59 33.56
C GLU A 101 -6.34 -60.24 32.73
N ALA A 102 -6.12 -60.06 31.42
CA ALA A 102 -7.17 -59.75 30.48
C ALA A 102 -7.95 -61.03 30.13
N PRO A 103 -9.28 -61.07 30.29
CA PRO A 103 -10.08 -62.01 29.52
C PRO A 103 -10.17 -61.51 28.08
N LYS A 104 -9.88 -62.41 27.13
CA LYS A 104 -10.03 -62.23 25.68
C LYS A 104 -11.36 -61.53 25.32
N PRO A 105 -11.35 -60.46 24.51
CA PRO A 105 -12.59 -59.94 23.94
C PRO A 105 -13.05 -60.81 22.74
N PRO A 106 -14.35 -61.11 22.61
CA PRO A 106 -14.89 -61.70 21.39
C PRO A 106 -14.85 -60.69 20.25
N ALA A 107 -14.49 -61.17 19.06
CA ALA A 107 -14.43 -60.41 17.83
C ALA A 107 -15.82 -59.85 17.46
N VAL A 108 -16.06 -58.58 17.80
CA VAL A 108 -17.14 -57.79 17.19
C VAL A 108 -16.63 -57.36 15.82
N ARG A 109 -17.10 -58.08 14.80
CA ARG A 109 -16.93 -57.75 13.39
C ARG A 109 -17.81 -56.54 13.04
N GLY A 110 -17.48 -55.39 13.61
CA GLY A 110 -17.96 -54.10 13.13
C GLY A 110 -17.00 -53.63 12.06
N ARG A 111 -17.49 -53.51 10.82
CA ARG A 111 -16.79 -52.83 9.73
C ARG A 111 -16.56 -51.38 10.17
N VAL A 112 -15.40 -51.13 10.78
CA VAL A 112 -14.79 -49.82 10.76
C VAL A 112 -14.25 -49.69 9.36
N ASP A 113 -14.90 -48.86 8.53
CA ASP A 113 -14.27 -48.39 7.32
C ASP A 113 -12.98 -47.70 7.75
N GLU A 114 -11.88 -48.42 7.51
CA GLU A 114 -10.52 -48.00 7.74
C GLU A 114 -10.28 -46.78 6.84
N VAL A 115 -10.49 -45.58 7.38
CA VAL A 115 -10.00 -44.35 6.76
C VAL A 115 -8.49 -44.37 6.97
N PRO A 116 -7.66 -44.61 5.93
CA PRO A 116 -6.23 -44.66 6.12
C PRO A 116 -5.73 -43.29 6.60
N PRO A 117 -4.67 -43.26 7.44
CA PRO A 117 -4.11 -42.01 7.94
C PRO A 117 -3.70 -41.15 6.75
N SER A 118 -4.30 -39.97 6.63
CA SER A 118 -3.90 -38.91 5.71
C SER A 118 -2.58 -38.28 6.17
N ALA A 119 -1.55 -39.12 6.31
CA ALA A 119 -0.17 -38.70 6.46
C ALA A 119 0.46 -38.77 5.06
N GLY A 120 0.53 -37.61 4.39
CA GLY A 120 1.42 -37.44 3.25
C GLY A 120 1.09 -38.27 2.00
N ARG A 121 -0.18 -38.31 1.56
CA ARG A 121 -0.48 -38.66 0.16
C ARG A 121 0.14 -37.58 -0.71
N ARG A 122 1.40 -37.77 -1.13
CA ARG A 122 2.01 -37.02 -2.22
C ARG A 122 1.02 -37.12 -3.37
N LEU A 123 0.36 -36.02 -3.69
CA LEU A 123 -0.55 -35.92 -4.82
C LEU A 123 0.22 -36.40 -6.04
N LYS A 124 -0.16 -37.56 -6.59
CA LYS A 124 0.49 -38.09 -7.79
C LYS A 124 -0.02 -37.29 -8.99
N ALA A 125 0.79 -37.22 -10.05
CA ALA A 125 0.37 -36.59 -11.31
C ALA A 125 -0.96 -37.18 -11.84
N GLU A 126 -1.18 -38.47 -11.60
CA GLU A 126 -2.40 -39.20 -11.93
C GLU A 126 -3.66 -38.64 -11.23
N ASP A 127 -3.52 -38.16 -10.00
CA ASP A 127 -4.64 -37.56 -9.25
C ASP A 127 -4.97 -36.16 -9.81
N PHE A 128 -3.95 -35.43 -10.29
CA PHE A 128 -4.12 -34.14 -10.95
C PHE A 128 -4.84 -34.28 -12.30
N GLU A 129 -4.48 -35.28 -13.11
CA GLU A 129 -5.15 -35.52 -14.40
C GLU A 129 -6.63 -35.87 -14.21
N ARG A 130 -6.96 -36.65 -13.18
CA ARG A 130 -8.36 -36.98 -12.84
C ARG A 130 -9.18 -35.75 -12.42
N LEU A 131 -8.55 -34.80 -11.72
CA LEU A 131 -9.20 -33.54 -11.34
C LEU A 131 -9.42 -32.64 -12.57
N LEU A 132 -8.44 -32.55 -13.47
CA LEU A 132 -8.55 -31.78 -14.72
C LEU A 132 -9.62 -32.34 -15.65
N GLU A 133 -9.69 -33.67 -15.79
CA GLU A 133 -10.72 -34.30 -16.63
C GLU A 133 -12.12 -34.08 -16.03
N ARG A 134 -12.24 -34.14 -14.69
CA ARG A 134 -13.50 -33.82 -14.00
C ARG A 134 -13.90 -32.36 -14.18
N GLU A 135 -12.95 -31.43 -14.14
CA GLU A 135 -13.17 -29.99 -14.38
C GLU A 135 -13.57 -29.69 -15.83
N SER A 136 -13.01 -30.42 -16.80
CA SER A 136 -13.34 -30.25 -18.22
C SER A 136 -14.78 -30.65 -18.56
N ARG A 137 -15.38 -31.56 -17.78
CA ARG A 137 -16.76 -32.04 -17.94
C ARG A 137 -17.81 -31.15 -17.26
N LEU A 138 -17.41 -30.16 -16.48
CA LEU A 138 -18.34 -29.22 -15.85
C LEU A 138 -18.83 -28.17 -16.86
N PRO A 139 -20.14 -27.87 -16.91
CA PRO A 139 -20.69 -26.86 -17.80
C PRO A 139 -20.13 -25.45 -17.46
N PRO A 140 -20.02 -24.54 -18.44
CA PRO A 140 -19.26 -23.28 -18.33
C PRO A 140 -19.67 -22.34 -17.19
N GLY A 141 -20.85 -22.53 -16.58
CA GLY A 141 -21.39 -21.65 -15.53
C GLY A 141 -20.95 -21.96 -14.10
N VAL A 142 -20.22 -23.04 -13.84
CA VAL A 142 -19.79 -23.46 -12.47
C VAL A 142 -18.27 -23.52 -12.32
N ARG A 143 -17.49 -23.12 -13.35
CA ARG A 143 -16.03 -23.01 -13.20
C ARG A 143 -15.71 -21.94 -12.16
N PRO A 144 -15.00 -22.26 -11.07
CA PRO A 144 -14.39 -21.23 -10.24
C PRO A 144 -13.31 -20.59 -11.11
N THR A 145 -13.60 -19.42 -11.67
CA THR A 145 -12.56 -18.59 -12.27
C THR A 145 -11.52 -18.35 -11.17
N PRO A 146 -10.25 -18.74 -11.34
CA PRO A 146 -9.22 -18.21 -10.48
C PRO A 146 -9.29 -16.70 -10.71
N SER A 147 -9.79 -15.96 -9.71
CA SER A 147 -9.72 -14.51 -9.71
C SER A 147 -8.28 -14.19 -10.03
N ALA A 148 -8.04 -13.68 -11.24
CA ALA A 148 -6.76 -13.09 -11.60
C ALA A 148 -6.39 -12.18 -10.42
N PRO A 149 -5.15 -12.25 -9.90
CA PRO A 149 -4.76 -11.37 -8.81
C PRO A 149 -5.08 -9.95 -9.26
N ALA A 150 -6.09 -9.36 -8.61
CA ALA A 150 -6.51 -8.01 -8.88
C ALA A 150 -5.25 -7.18 -8.83
N ALA A 151 -4.95 -6.50 -9.95
CA ALA A 151 -3.77 -5.69 -10.13
C ALA A 151 -3.45 -4.98 -8.81
N SER A 152 -2.36 -5.41 -8.19
CA SER A 152 -1.83 -4.79 -6.98
C SER A 152 -1.53 -3.37 -7.39
N ARG A 153 -2.40 -2.44 -6.96
CA ARG A 153 -2.24 -1.01 -7.21
C ARG A 153 -0.88 -0.60 -6.68
N GLU A 154 0.00 -0.30 -7.63
CA GLU A 154 1.11 0.65 -7.58
C GLU A 154 1.95 0.63 -6.30
N THR A 155 3.06 -0.12 -6.34
CA THR A 155 4.21 0.19 -5.49
C THR A 155 4.82 1.52 -5.99
N PRO A 156 4.99 2.53 -5.11
CA PRO A 156 5.41 3.87 -5.51
C PRO A 156 6.93 3.91 -5.70
N ARG A 157 7.43 3.38 -6.82
CA ARG A 157 8.84 3.58 -7.25
C ARG A 157 9.06 4.93 -7.93
N SER A 158 8.01 5.72 -8.13
CA SER A 158 8.08 7.01 -8.84
C SER A 158 8.47 8.20 -7.95
N ARG A 159 8.59 8.03 -6.63
CA ARG A 159 8.84 9.14 -5.70
C ARG A 159 10.30 9.60 -5.63
N ALA A 160 11.25 8.78 -6.11
CA ALA A 160 12.67 9.13 -6.08
C ALA A 160 13.11 10.11 -7.17
N ARG A 161 12.36 10.25 -8.28
CA ARG A 161 12.75 11.17 -9.37
C ARG A 161 12.28 12.60 -9.20
N VAL A 162 11.24 12.83 -8.39
CA VAL A 162 10.64 14.17 -8.23
C VAL A 162 11.51 15.06 -7.34
N ASP A 163 12.29 14.46 -6.43
CA ASP A 163 13.21 15.21 -5.56
C ASP A 163 14.48 15.68 -6.28
N ASP A 164 14.95 14.95 -7.31
CA ASP A 164 16.19 15.32 -8.04
C ASP A 164 16.01 16.61 -8.89
N ASP A 165 14.83 16.83 -9.49
CA ASP A 165 14.56 18.02 -10.31
C ASP A 165 14.33 19.31 -9.48
N LEU A 166 14.16 19.20 -8.16
CA LEU A 166 13.90 20.35 -7.28
C LEU A 166 15.19 21.04 -6.79
N PHE A 167 16.33 20.35 -6.83
CA PHE A 167 17.64 20.88 -6.40
C PHE A 167 18.53 21.36 -7.56
N ASP A 168 18.18 21.02 -8.81
CA ASP A 168 18.87 21.54 -9.99
C ASP A 168 18.37 22.96 -10.32
N GLY A 169 19.04 23.95 -9.73
CA GLY A 169 18.87 25.36 -10.07
C GLY A 169 19.15 25.65 -11.56
N PRO A 170 18.74 26.82 -12.06
CA PRO A 170 18.77 27.11 -13.49
C PRO A 170 20.20 27.15 -14.06
N GLY A 171 20.57 26.08 -14.77
CA GLY A 171 21.51 26.05 -15.89
C GLY A 171 22.94 26.50 -15.60
N GLU A 172 23.74 25.65 -14.97
CA GLU A 172 25.19 25.77 -15.01
C GLU A 172 25.69 25.29 -16.40
N PRO A 173 26.50 26.07 -17.15
CA PRO A 173 26.93 25.69 -18.50
C PRO A 173 27.86 24.47 -18.46
N PRO A 174 27.85 23.64 -19.53
CA PRO A 174 28.55 22.37 -19.54
C PRO A 174 30.06 22.56 -19.35
N ARG A 175 30.61 21.92 -18.31
CA ARG A 175 32.05 21.83 -18.06
C ARG A 175 32.73 21.19 -19.28
N PRO A 176 33.75 21.82 -19.88
CA PRO A 176 34.49 21.21 -20.97
C PRO A 176 35.22 19.96 -20.46
N GLY A 177 34.97 18.83 -21.12
CA GLY A 177 35.55 17.54 -20.77
C GLY A 177 37.09 17.51 -20.90
N PRO A 178 37.76 16.56 -20.22
CA PRO A 178 39.21 16.43 -20.26
C PRO A 178 39.66 16.02 -21.66
N GLN A 179 40.47 16.88 -22.29
CA GLN A 179 41.11 16.59 -23.56
C GLN A 179 42.08 15.42 -23.36
N SER A 180 41.69 14.23 -23.84
CA SER A 180 42.58 13.09 -24.01
C SER A 180 43.54 13.39 -25.15
N ARG A 181 44.64 14.11 -24.84
CA ARG A 181 45.71 14.32 -25.82
C ARG A 181 46.57 13.07 -25.90
N ALA A 182 46.37 12.37 -27.01
CA ALA A 182 47.06 11.22 -27.54
C ALA A 182 48.59 11.16 -27.30
N ARG A 183 49.04 9.98 -26.87
CA ARG A 183 50.01 9.10 -27.54
C ARG A 183 51.11 9.78 -28.39
N ARG A 184 52.35 9.71 -27.91
CA ARG A 184 53.50 9.26 -28.71
C ARG A 184 54.61 8.72 -27.83
#